data_AF-A0A6N9BVK6-F1
#
_entry.id   AF-A0A6N9BVK6-F1
#
_cell.length_a   1.000
_cell.length_b   1.000
_cell.length_c   1.000
_cell.angle_alpha   90.00
_cell.angle_beta   90.00
_cell.angle_gamma   90.00
#
_symmetry.space_group_name_H-M   'P 1'
#
loop_
_entity.id
_entity.type
_entity.pdbx_description
1 polymer ?
#
loop_
_entity_poly.entity_id
_entity_poly.type
_entity_poly.pdbx_seq_one_letter_code
_entity_poly.pdbx_strand_id
1 'polypeptide(L)'
;MAVEPRPGTGADAETGDHKGRPYHGYWLIVAGFVTQFVAVGVTNYAAGPFLTPMTEDLGWTRAEFTIPRSLGGAFVALTGFLIGAWVDRLGARPFMTTGIVVTAASLWLLGSIDALWSWIVLNGVILSVGAAMLGNLVVNVTMAKWFVELRGRAVALAAMGVSFAGIGVTPVLVWAIDAWGWRTAWEALAVASLCLGLPFTLLMRRAPEDHGLHPDGRTDADVAAGRAARAAADYSGSMTRREALRSATFYLLIVAFGLFVINIGVMLLQTVPYMTDAGYDRATGAMMIVVASIPAMLAKPIWGHFIDRLEPKPLAAAGSAMTGVAMCVIVLSVSSGSLAGAYVGFFLLGVGWGGMIPLQEVIWASFFGRRYLGAVR
;
A
#
# COMPACT_ATOMS: atom_id res chain seq x y z
N MET A 1 -15.42 -20.80 66.53
CA MET A 1 -14.26 -21.56 66.03
C MET A 1 -14.15 -21.23 64.55
N ALA A 2 -13.22 -20.33 64.21
CA ALA A 2 -13.07 -19.77 62.88
C ALA A 2 -12.42 -20.78 61.93
N VAL A 3 -12.95 -20.89 60.72
CA VAL A 3 -12.45 -21.76 59.65
C VAL A 3 -11.44 -20.96 58.83
N GLU A 4 -10.16 -21.31 58.90
CA GLU A 4 -9.12 -20.82 58.01
C GLU A 4 -9.25 -21.48 56.62
N PRO A 5 -9.13 -20.73 55.51
CA PRO A 5 -9.00 -21.32 54.18
C PRO A 5 -7.55 -21.73 53.90
N ARG A 6 -7.38 -22.95 53.39
CA ARG A 6 -6.11 -23.52 52.92
C ARG A 6 -5.51 -22.68 51.78
N PRO A 7 -4.17 -22.53 51.69
CA PRO A 7 -3.54 -21.82 50.59
C PRO A 7 -3.72 -22.59 49.29
N GLY A 8 -4.30 -21.92 48.29
CA GLY A 8 -4.40 -22.43 46.93
C GLY A 8 -3.02 -22.68 46.35
N THR A 9 -2.86 -23.89 45.83
CA THR A 9 -1.78 -24.33 44.94
C THR A 9 -1.51 -23.27 43.87
N GLY A 10 -0.27 -22.82 43.79
CA GLY A 10 0.21 -21.90 42.78
C GLY A 10 -0.17 -22.41 41.40
N ALA A 11 -0.92 -21.59 40.67
CA ALA A 11 -1.02 -21.73 39.23
C ALA A 11 0.38 -21.46 38.68
N ASP A 12 1.00 -22.51 38.13
CA ASP A 12 2.15 -22.40 37.26
C ASP A 12 1.81 -21.39 36.16
N ALA A 13 2.32 -20.17 36.33
CA ALA A 13 2.43 -19.23 35.24
C ALA A 13 3.38 -19.90 34.24
N GLU A 14 2.81 -20.53 33.22
CA GLU A 14 3.52 -20.90 32.01
C GLU A 14 4.10 -19.62 31.42
N THR A 15 5.29 -19.24 31.89
CA THR A 15 6.22 -18.39 31.16
C THR A 15 6.64 -19.20 29.94
N GLY A 16 5.78 -19.19 28.93
CA GLY A 16 6.05 -19.69 27.59
C GLY A 16 7.17 -18.84 27.00
N ASP A 17 8.39 -19.17 27.37
CA ASP A 17 9.62 -18.70 26.76
C ASP A 17 9.57 -19.07 25.28
N HIS A 18 9.15 -18.13 24.42
CA HIS A 18 9.13 -18.26 22.96
C HIS A 18 10.56 -18.27 22.37
N LYS A 19 11.51 -18.97 23.01
CA LYS A 19 12.86 -19.19 22.50
C LYS A 19 12.82 -20.12 21.30
N GLY A 20 12.67 -19.53 20.12
CA GLY A 20 12.96 -20.19 18.84
C GLY A 20 12.02 -19.85 17.70
N ARG A 21 10.87 -19.21 17.95
CA ARG A 21 9.94 -18.81 16.87
C ARG A 21 10.10 -17.33 16.53
N PRO A 22 10.30 -16.96 15.25
CA PRO A 22 10.36 -15.56 14.85
C PRO A 22 9.03 -14.87 15.16
N TYR A 23 9.07 -13.61 15.59
CA TYR A 23 7.90 -12.80 15.90
C TYR A 23 6.91 -12.79 14.71
N HIS A 24 5.63 -13.09 14.99
CA HIS A 24 4.60 -13.23 13.95
C HIS A 24 4.43 -11.97 13.11
N GLY A 25 4.73 -10.79 13.66
CA GLY A 25 4.69 -9.53 12.90
C GLY A 25 5.53 -9.54 11.63
N TYR A 26 6.65 -10.26 11.58
CA TYR A 26 7.47 -10.35 10.37
C TYR A 26 6.77 -11.09 9.23
N TRP A 27 5.96 -12.11 9.54
CA TRP A 27 5.11 -12.78 8.55
C TRP A 27 4.02 -11.87 8.01
N LEU A 28 3.55 -10.91 8.82
CA LEU A 28 2.59 -9.90 8.36
C LEU A 28 3.21 -8.91 7.37
N ILE A 29 4.50 -8.59 7.50
CA ILE A 29 5.21 -7.77 6.51
C ILE A 29 5.28 -8.51 5.16
N VAL A 30 5.63 -9.80 5.17
CA VAL A 30 5.67 -10.62 3.95
C VAL A 30 4.28 -10.73 3.33
N ALA A 31 3.27 -10.99 4.16
CA ALA A 31 1.89 -11.05 3.67
C ALA A 31 1.43 -9.70 3.12
N GLY A 32 1.76 -8.58 3.76
CA GLY A 32 1.48 -7.24 3.25
C GLY A 32 2.18 -6.95 1.92
N PHE A 33 3.43 -7.39 1.77
CA PHE A 33 4.16 -7.31 0.50
C PHE A 33 3.43 -8.05 -0.62
N VAL A 34 3.07 -9.32 -0.40
CA VAL A 34 2.43 -10.15 -1.43
C VAL A 34 1.04 -9.61 -1.79
N THR A 35 0.25 -9.20 -0.80
CA THR A 35 -1.11 -8.72 -1.05
C THR A 35 -1.11 -7.34 -1.72
N GLN A 36 -0.16 -6.46 -1.37
CA GLN A 36 0.07 -5.21 -2.11
C GLN A 36 0.52 -5.46 -3.55
N PHE A 37 1.42 -6.42 -3.75
CA PHE A 37 1.89 -6.83 -5.08
C PHE A 37 0.70 -7.28 -5.96
N VAL A 38 -0.15 -8.16 -5.44
CA VAL A 38 -1.34 -8.63 -6.16
C VAL A 38 -2.30 -7.47 -6.42
N ALA A 39 -2.71 -6.73 -5.38
CA ALA A 39 -3.70 -5.66 -5.49
C ALA A 39 -3.31 -4.59 -6.52
N VAL A 40 -2.06 -4.14 -6.50
CA VAL A 40 -1.56 -3.11 -7.43
C VAL A 40 -1.24 -3.71 -8.79
N GLY A 41 -0.71 -4.94 -8.85
CA GLY A 41 -0.44 -5.66 -10.09
C GLY A 41 -1.67 -5.76 -10.98
N VAL A 42 -2.78 -6.22 -10.41
CA VAL A 42 -4.03 -6.45 -11.16
C VAL A 42 -4.76 -5.16 -11.53
N THR A 43 -4.69 -4.12 -10.69
CA THR A 43 -5.42 -2.86 -10.94
C THR A 43 -4.64 -1.86 -11.78
N ASN A 44 -3.34 -1.74 -11.53
CA ASN A 44 -2.53 -0.68 -12.11
C ASN A 44 -1.62 -1.14 -13.24
N TYR A 45 -1.07 -2.35 -13.16
CA TYR A 45 -0.09 -2.83 -14.13
C TYR A 45 -0.68 -3.75 -15.19
N ALA A 46 -1.82 -4.42 -14.93
CA ALA A 46 -2.46 -5.30 -15.90
C ALA A 46 -3.10 -4.56 -17.09
N ALA A 47 -3.68 -3.36 -16.89
CA ALA A 47 -4.49 -2.75 -17.94
C ALA A 47 -3.72 -2.39 -19.23
N GLY A 48 -2.42 -2.09 -19.13
CA GLY A 48 -1.59 -1.72 -20.28
C GLY A 48 -1.46 -2.86 -21.30
N PRO A 49 -0.93 -4.03 -20.90
CA PRO A 49 -0.83 -5.22 -21.76
C PRO A 49 -2.15 -5.65 -22.41
N PHE A 50 -3.28 -5.52 -21.69
CA PHE A 50 -4.59 -5.93 -22.19
C PHE A 50 -5.27 -4.91 -23.13
N LEU A 51 -4.80 -3.65 -23.16
CA LEU A 51 -5.45 -2.57 -23.92
C LEU A 51 -5.60 -2.94 -25.40
N THR A 52 -4.48 -3.10 -26.10
CA THR A 52 -4.47 -3.37 -27.55
C THR A 52 -5.26 -4.62 -27.92
N PRO A 53 -4.98 -5.82 -27.36
CA PRO A 53 -5.66 -7.05 -27.79
C PRO A 53 -7.16 -7.01 -27.54
N MET A 54 -7.63 -6.41 -26.44
CA MET A 54 -9.08 -6.29 -26.18
C MET A 54 -9.74 -5.24 -27.08
N THR A 55 -9.09 -4.10 -27.32
CA THR A 55 -9.66 -3.07 -28.21
C THR A 55 -9.76 -3.53 -29.66
N GLU A 56 -8.80 -4.33 -30.13
CA GLU A 56 -8.81 -4.88 -31.50
C GLU A 56 -9.82 -6.02 -31.64
N ASP A 57 -9.92 -6.93 -30.67
CA ASP A 57 -10.84 -8.07 -30.69
C ASP A 57 -12.31 -7.66 -30.48
N LEU A 58 -12.57 -6.74 -29.55
CA LEU A 58 -13.94 -6.31 -29.18
C LEU A 58 -14.39 -5.03 -29.88
N GLY A 59 -13.51 -4.41 -30.69
CA GLY A 59 -13.81 -3.18 -31.43
C GLY A 59 -14.00 -1.93 -30.56
N TRP A 60 -13.53 -1.94 -29.32
CA TRP A 60 -13.66 -0.80 -28.40
C TRP A 60 -12.62 0.27 -28.70
N THR A 61 -12.98 1.53 -28.44
CA THR A 61 -12.00 2.61 -28.41
C THR A 61 -11.13 2.53 -27.15
N ARG A 62 -9.93 3.13 -27.22
CA ARG A 62 -9.05 3.26 -26.04
C ARG A 62 -9.69 4.09 -24.91
N ALA A 63 -10.53 5.06 -25.28
CA ALA A 63 -11.29 5.86 -24.32
C ALA A 63 -12.27 4.96 -23.54
N GLU A 64 -13.05 4.14 -24.24
CA GLU A 64 -13.99 3.19 -23.63
C GLU A 64 -13.28 2.18 -22.72
N PHE A 65 -12.14 1.65 -23.16
CA PHE A 65 -11.33 0.73 -22.35
C PHE A 65 -10.84 1.38 -21.04
N THR A 66 -10.57 2.68 -21.02
CA THR A 66 -9.96 3.36 -19.87
C THR A 66 -10.97 3.93 -18.87
N ILE A 67 -12.26 3.98 -19.19
CA ILE A 67 -13.35 4.40 -18.28
C ILE A 67 -13.25 3.74 -16.88
N PRO A 68 -12.99 2.42 -16.74
CA PRO A 68 -12.89 1.77 -15.45
C PRO A 68 -11.83 2.36 -14.51
N ARG A 69 -10.77 2.98 -15.02
CA ARG A 69 -9.68 3.52 -14.19
C ARG A 69 -10.16 4.72 -13.37
N SER A 70 -10.89 5.62 -14.00
CA SER A 70 -11.47 6.80 -13.33
C SER A 70 -12.54 6.38 -12.33
N LEU A 71 -13.42 5.46 -12.74
CA LEU A 71 -14.48 4.94 -11.88
C LEU A 71 -13.90 4.16 -10.68
N GLY A 72 -12.89 3.34 -10.93
CA GLY A 72 -12.23 2.52 -9.92
C GLY A 72 -11.58 3.34 -8.82
N GLY A 73 -10.95 4.47 -9.14
CA GLY A 73 -10.42 5.39 -8.12
C GLY A 73 -11.48 5.84 -7.11
N ALA A 74 -12.69 6.17 -7.59
CA ALA A 74 -13.80 6.56 -6.72
C ALA A 74 -14.27 5.40 -5.83
N PHE A 75 -14.38 4.19 -6.39
CA PHE A 75 -14.79 3.00 -5.63
C PHE A 75 -13.72 2.53 -4.63
N VAL A 76 -12.42 2.68 -4.93
CA VAL A 76 -11.35 2.42 -3.97
C VAL A 76 -11.48 3.36 -2.77
N ALA A 77 -11.68 4.67 -3.02
CA ALA A 77 -11.87 5.65 -1.96
C ALA A 77 -13.12 5.36 -1.11
N LEU A 78 -14.26 5.09 -1.77
CA LEU A 78 -15.51 4.75 -1.09
C LEU A 78 -15.37 3.46 -0.27
N THR A 79 -14.72 2.44 -0.82
CA THR A 79 -14.48 1.17 -0.11
C THR A 79 -13.65 1.42 1.13
N GLY A 80 -12.56 2.19 1.02
CA GLY A 80 -11.71 2.53 2.16
C GLY A 80 -12.48 3.20 3.29
N PHE A 81 -13.30 4.20 2.94
CA PHE A 81 -14.18 4.89 3.88
C PHE A 81 -15.19 3.96 4.58
N LEU A 82 -15.79 3.03 3.82
CA LEU A 82 -16.79 2.11 4.34
C LEU A 82 -16.18 1.03 5.24
N ILE A 83 -15.04 0.46 4.86
CA ILE A 83 -14.45 -0.68 5.58
C ILE A 83 -13.53 -0.26 6.72
N GLY A 84 -12.95 0.95 6.69
CA GLY A 84 -11.88 1.36 7.61
C GLY A 84 -12.22 1.15 9.09
N ALA A 85 -13.39 1.59 9.54
CA ALA A 85 -13.86 1.39 10.92
C ALA A 85 -14.10 -0.09 11.28
N TRP A 86 -14.47 -0.92 10.30
CA TRP A 86 -14.69 -2.34 10.51
C TRP A 86 -13.38 -3.13 10.49
N VAL A 87 -12.39 -2.72 9.70
CA VAL A 87 -11.02 -3.26 9.73
C VAL A 87 -10.42 -3.06 11.12
N ASP A 88 -10.70 -1.93 11.76
CA ASP A 88 -10.24 -1.71 13.13
C ASP A 88 -10.78 -2.73 14.13
N ARG A 89 -12.05 -3.12 13.97
CA ARG A 89 -12.78 -3.99 14.90
C ARG A 89 -12.60 -5.48 14.61
N LEU A 90 -12.71 -5.88 13.34
CA LEU A 90 -12.70 -7.28 12.91
C LEU A 90 -11.30 -7.75 12.47
N GLY A 91 -10.37 -6.82 12.28
CA GLY A 91 -9.03 -7.11 11.76
C GLY A 91 -8.99 -7.27 10.25
N ALA A 92 -7.78 -7.43 9.72
CA ALA A 92 -7.55 -7.47 8.28
C ALA A 92 -8.02 -8.75 7.59
N ARG A 93 -7.93 -9.91 8.25
CA ARG A 93 -8.15 -11.22 7.60
C ARG A 93 -9.50 -11.36 6.88
N PRO A 94 -10.66 -11.03 7.47
CA PRO A 94 -11.93 -11.15 6.76
C PRO A 94 -11.99 -10.28 5.50
N PHE A 95 -11.52 -9.03 5.60
CA PHE A 95 -11.52 -8.10 4.46
C PHE A 95 -10.58 -8.54 3.36
N MET A 96 -9.35 -8.93 3.69
CA MET A 96 -8.38 -9.36 2.69
C MET A 96 -8.76 -10.70 2.05
N THR A 97 -9.35 -11.62 2.82
CA THR A 97 -9.84 -12.92 2.29
C THR A 97 -11.02 -12.71 1.33
N THR A 98 -12.00 -11.89 1.71
CA THR A 98 -13.10 -11.54 0.81
C THR A 98 -12.58 -10.77 -0.40
N GLY A 99 -11.68 -9.81 -0.18
CA GLY A 99 -11.08 -8.99 -1.23
C GLY A 99 -10.37 -9.83 -2.29
N ILE A 100 -9.51 -10.78 -1.89
CA ILE A 100 -8.80 -11.63 -2.85
C ILE A 100 -9.75 -12.54 -3.63
N VAL A 101 -10.80 -13.07 -3.00
CA VAL A 101 -11.80 -13.90 -3.67
C VAL A 101 -12.59 -13.06 -4.68
N VAL A 102 -13.02 -11.86 -4.30
CA VAL A 102 -13.74 -10.92 -5.20
C VAL A 102 -12.85 -10.48 -6.36
N THR A 103 -11.58 -10.16 -6.10
CA THR A 103 -10.60 -9.83 -7.12
C THR A 103 -10.40 -11.00 -8.09
N ALA A 104 -10.16 -12.21 -7.60
CA ALA A 104 -9.97 -13.39 -8.45
C ALA A 104 -11.22 -13.72 -9.27
N ALA A 105 -12.41 -13.65 -8.66
CA ALA A 105 -13.67 -13.87 -9.36
C ALA A 105 -13.88 -12.84 -10.48
N SER A 106 -13.60 -11.55 -10.22
CA SER A 106 -13.68 -10.51 -11.25
C SER A 106 -12.70 -10.78 -12.40
N LEU A 107 -11.44 -11.08 -12.09
CA LEU A 107 -10.42 -11.40 -13.09
C LEU A 107 -10.80 -12.61 -13.95
N TRP A 108 -11.35 -13.65 -13.33
CA TRP A 108 -11.82 -14.83 -14.06
C TRP A 108 -12.95 -14.47 -15.04
N LEU A 109 -13.94 -13.70 -14.58
CA LEU A 109 -15.06 -13.25 -15.40
C LEU A 109 -14.64 -12.27 -16.51
N LEU A 110 -13.53 -11.56 -16.35
CA LEU A 110 -12.94 -10.71 -17.40
C LEU A 110 -12.40 -11.54 -18.57
N GLY A 111 -12.03 -12.82 -18.38
CA GLY A 111 -11.60 -13.71 -19.45
C GLY A 111 -12.70 -14.00 -20.48
N SER A 112 -13.96 -14.02 -20.04
CA SER A 112 -15.13 -14.33 -20.87
C SER A 112 -15.94 -13.08 -21.26
N ILE A 113 -15.32 -11.92 -21.32
CA ILE A 113 -16.04 -10.65 -21.51
C ILE A 113 -16.25 -10.30 -22.99
N ASP A 114 -17.45 -9.81 -23.32
CA ASP A 114 -17.78 -9.36 -24.68
C ASP A 114 -18.43 -7.97 -24.72
N ALA A 115 -18.97 -7.49 -23.60
CA ALA A 115 -19.74 -6.24 -23.55
C ALA A 115 -19.04 -5.15 -22.75
N LEU A 116 -19.03 -3.92 -23.27
CA LEU A 116 -18.37 -2.78 -22.62
C LEU A 116 -18.95 -2.47 -21.23
N TRP A 117 -20.27 -2.62 -21.04
CA TRP A 117 -20.88 -2.39 -19.72
C TRP A 117 -20.33 -3.38 -18.67
N SER A 118 -20.11 -4.65 -19.06
CA SER A 118 -19.56 -5.66 -18.17
C SER A 118 -18.09 -5.35 -17.85
N TRP A 119 -17.33 -4.76 -18.78
CA TRP A 119 -15.97 -4.28 -18.54
C TRP A 119 -15.94 -3.19 -17.47
N ILE A 120 -16.84 -2.21 -17.58
CA ILE A 120 -16.95 -1.11 -16.63
C ILE A 120 -17.32 -1.62 -15.23
N VAL A 121 -18.25 -2.57 -15.13
CA VAL A 121 -18.68 -3.11 -13.83
C VAL A 121 -17.62 -4.03 -13.22
N LEU A 122 -17.13 -5.03 -13.97
CA LEU A 122 -16.18 -6.02 -13.46
C LEU A 122 -14.83 -5.37 -13.14
N ASN A 123 -14.24 -4.63 -14.09
CA ASN A 123 -12.93 -4.01 -13.91
C ASN A 123 -13.01 -2.73 -13.08
N GLY A 124 -14.00 -1.87 -13.34
CA GLY A 124 -14.09 -0.55 -12.71
C GLY A 124 -14.61 -0.63 -11.28
N VAL A 125 -15.59 -1.47 -11.01
CA VAL A 125 -16.23 -1.54 -9.69
C VAL A 125 -15.73 -2.73 -8.90
N ILE A 126 -16.00 -3.96 -9.37
CA ILE A 126 -15.81 -5.17 -8.56
C ILE A 126 -14.33 -5.44 -8.30
N LEU A 127 -13.49 -5.36 -9.32
CA LEU A 127 -12.04 -5.54 -9.19
C LEU A 127 -11.44 -4.46 -8.28
N SER A 128 -11.86 -3.21 -8.44
CA SER A 128 -11.39 -2.08 -7.64
C SER A 128 -11.77 -2.20 -6.17
N VAL A 129 -13.00 -2.63 -5.87
CA VAL A 129 -13.46 -2.90 -4.49
C VAL A 129 -12.66 -4.06 -3.87
N GLY A 130 -12.52 -5.17 -4.59
CA GLY A 130 -11.74 -6.33 -4.12
C GLY A 130 -10.27 -5.97 -3.84
N ALA A 131 -9.65 -5.24 -4.76
CA ALA A 131 -8.28 -4.77 -4.62
C ALA A 131 -8.11 -3.74 -3.49
N ALA A 132 -9.11 -2.88 -3.24
CA ALA A 132 -9.10 -1.95 -2.12
C ALA A 132 -9.13 -2.69 -0.76
N MET A 133 -9.90 -3.77 -0.65
CA MET A 133 -9.98 -4.63 0.55
C MET A 133 -8.70 -5.44 0.77
N LEU A 134 -7.95 -5.75 -0.28
CA LEU A 134 -6.62 -6.36 -0.24
C LEU A 134 -5.49 -5.33 -0.03
N GLY A 135 -5.82 -4.07 -0.26
CA GLY A 135 -4.92 -2.98 -0.57
C GLY A 135 -4.33 -2.27 0.65
N ASN A 136 -3.81 -1.07 0.38
CA ASN A 136 -2.84 -0.39 1.25
C ASN A 136 -3.44 -0.07 2.63
N LEU A 137 -4.71 0.35 2.66
CA LEU A 137 -5.44 0.67 3.88
C LEU A 137 -5.39 -0.48 4.90
N VAL A 138 -5.76 -1.69 4.49
CA VAL A 138 -5.92 -2.83 5.40
C VAL A 138 -4.57 -3.33 5.90
N VAL A 139 -3.56 -3.35 5.02
CA VAL A 139 -2.18 -3.69 5.37
C VAL A 139 -1.62 -2.70 6.39
N ASN A 140 -1.79 -1.40 6.17
CA ASN A 140 -1.18 -0.40 7.04
C ASN A 140 -1.86 -0.30 8.41
N VAL A 141 -3.18 -0.45 8.48
CA VAL A 141 -3.87 -0.55 9.78
C VAL A 141 -3.32 -1.72 10.59
N THR A 142 -3.03 -2.84 9.93
CA THR A 142 -2.40 -4.00 10.58
C THR A 142 -0.97 -3.69 11.02
N MET A 143 -0.14 -3.11 10.14
CA MET A 143 1.24 -2.76 10.46
C MET A 143 1.32 -1.77 11.63
N ALA A 144 0.44 -0.76 11.66
CA ALA A 144 0.40 0.24 12.72
C ALA A 144 0.04 -0.33 14.10
N LYS A 145 -0.72 -1.44 14.14
CA LYS A 145 -1.04 -2.16 15.37
C LYS A 145 0.10 -3.06 15.82
N TRP A 146 0.73 -3.79 14.90
CA TRP A 146 1.78 -4.77 15.22
C TRP A 146 3.16 -4.16 15.42
N PHE A 147 3.40 -2.96 14.88
CA PHE A 147 4.66 -2.23 14.96
C PHE A 147 4.41 -0.78 15.38
N VAL A 148 5.10 -0.34 16.44
CA VAL A 148 5.05 1.03 16.93
C VAL A 148 6.42 1.68 16.73
N GLU A 149 7.48 1.06 17.22
CA GLU A 149 8.85 1.57 17.09
C GLU A 149 9.46 1.25 15.73
N LEU A 150 9.10 0.12 15.13
CA LEU A 150 9.57 -0.30 13.81
C LEU A 150 8.52 -0.07 12.71
N ARG A 151 7.55 0.82 12.97
CA ARG A 151 6.37 1.04 12.13
C ARG A 151 6.75 1.50 10.72
N GLY A 152 7.67 2.45 10.60
CA GLY A 152 8.16 2.98 9.35
C GLY A 152 8.82 1.91 8.49
N ARG A 153 9.70 1.07 9.07
CA ARG A 153 10.30 -0.07 8.36
C ARG A 153 9.26 -1.10 7.94
N ALA A 154 8.35 -1.48 8.83
CA ALA A 154 7.33 -2.49 8.53
C ALA A 154 6.43 -2.07 7.36
N VAL A 155 5.94 -0.82 7.39
CA VAL A 155 5.14 -0.24 6.30
C VAL A 155 5.97 -0.12 5.03
N ALA A 156 7.21 0.37 5.11
CA ALA A 156 8.06 0.54 3.93
C ALA A 156 8.34 -0.80 3.22
N LEU A 157 8.66 -1.85 3.99
CA LEU A 157 8.92 -3.19 3.46
C LEU A 157 7.66 -3.82 2.86
N ALA A 158 6.50 -3.69 3.52
CA ALA A 158 5.23 -4.16 2.95
C ALA A 158 4.89 -3.39 1.66
N ALA A 159 5.11 -2.08 1.62
CA ALA A 159 4.88 -1.25 0.45
C ALA A 159 5.84 -1.55 -0.71
N MET A 160 6.93 -2.30 -0.52
CA MET A 160 7.79 -2.72 -1.63
C MET A 160 7.06 -3.63 -2.62
N GLY A 161 6.01 -4.34 -2.20
CA GLY A 161 5.18 -5.16 -3.08
C GLY A 161 4.57 -4.37 -4.23
N VAL A 162 4.14 -3.13 -3.96
CA VAL A 162 3.64 -2.17 -4.96
C VAL A 162 4.67 -1.92 -6.05
N SER A 163 5.93 -1.66 -5.66
CA SER A 163 7.01 -1.37 -6.60
C SER A 163 7.43 -2.62 -7.37
N PHE A 164 7.45 -3.77 -6.69
CA PHE A 164 7.78 -5.06 -7.30
C PHE A 164 6.75 -5.45 -8.38
N ALA A 165 5.47 -5.11 -8.17
CA ALA A 165 4.43 -5.32 -9.17
C ALA A 165 4.72 -4.57 -10.47
N GLY A 166 5.22 -3.33 -10.37
CA GLY A 166 5.58 -2.53 -11.55
C GLY A 166 6.75 -3.07 -12.35
N ILE A 167 7.62 -3.88 -11.72
CA ILE A 167 8.77 -4.51 -12.39
C ILE A 167 8.33 -5.83 -13.04
N GLY A 168 7.58 -6.67 -12.31
CA GLY A 168 7.35 -8.06 -12.70
C GLY A 168 6.04 -8.35 -13.45
N VAL A 169 4.96 -7.62 -13.16
CA VAL A 169 3.62 -8.02 -13.64
C VAL A 169 3.47 -7.78 -15.15
N THR A 170 3.87 -6.61 -15.63
CA THR A 170 3.69 -6.22 -17.05
C THR A 170 4.40 -7.19 -18.01
N PRO A 171 5.70 -7.52 -17.85
CA PRO A 171 6.37 -8.45 -18.78
C PRO A 171 5.77 -9.85 -18.77
N VAL A 172 5.38 -10.35 -17.60
CA VAL A 172 4.75 -11.67 -17.46
C VAL A 172 3.40 -11.70 -18.17
N LEU A 173 2.60 -10.64 -18.06
CA LEU A 173 1.31 -10.55 -18.75
C LEU A 173 1.45 -10.44 -20.26
N VAL A 174 2.41 -9.66 -20.76
CA VAL A 174 2.70 -9.58 -22.21
C VAL A 174 3.02 -10.98 -22.74
N TRP A 175 3.95 -11.69 -22.09
CA TRP A 175 4.29 -13.06 -22.48
C TRP A 175 3.08 -14.01 -22.42
N ALA A 176 2.25 -13.92 -21.38
CA ALA A 176 1.06 -14.77 -21.24
C ALA A 176 0.00 -14.48 -22.31
N ILE A 177 -0.19 -13.21 -22.67
CA ILE A 177 -1.10 -12.79 -23.74
C ILE A 177 -0.60 -13.30 -25.09
N ASP A 178 0.69 -13.16 -25.38
CA ASP A 178 1.29 -13.63 -26.63
C ASP A 178 1.22 -15.15 -26.77
N ALA A 179 1.39 -15.89 -25.66
CA ALA A 179 1.40 -17.35 -25.65
C ALA A 179 0.01 -17.99 -25.64
N TRP A 180 -0.95 -17.40 -24.90
CA TRP A 180 -2.25 -18.04 -24.61
C TRP A 180 -3.46 -17.21 -25.05
N GLY A 181 -3.24 -15.98 -25.52
CA GLY A 181 -4.30 -15.02 -25.79
C GLY A 181 -4.78 -14.29 -24.53
N TRP A 182 -5.44 -13.15 -24.75
CA TRP A 182 -5.81 -12.23 -23.68
C TRP A 182 -6.89 -12.79 -22.73
N ARG A 183 -7.80 -13.64 -23.24
CA ARG A 183 -8.86 -14.26 -22.43
C ARG A 183 -8.27 -15.20 -21.38
N THR A 184 -7.45 -16.15 -21.83
CA THR A 184 -6.77 -17.09 -20.95
C THR A 184 -5.75 -16.40 -20.04
N ALA A 185 -5.14 -15.29 -20.48
CA ALA A 185 -4.26 -14.51 -19.62
C ALA A 185 -4.99 -13.86 -18.43
N TRP A 186 -6.25 -13.42 -18.58
CA TRP A 186 -7.07 -12.95 -17.45
C TRP A 186 -7.40 -14.08 -16.47
N GLU A 187 -7.78 -15.24 -16.97
CA GLU A 187 -8.05 -16.44 -16.16
C GLU A 187 -6.79 -16.92 -15.41
N ALA A 188 -5.65 -16.95 -16.09
CA ALA A 188 -4.36 -17.27 -15.49
C ALA A 188 -3.98 -16.25 -14.41
N LEU A 189 -4.21 -14.96 -14.64
CA LEU A 189 -3.99 -13.91 -13.64
C LEU A 189 -4.93 -14.07 -12.44
N ALA A 190 -6.17 -14.50 -12.65
CA ALA A 190 -7.11 -14.80 -11.57
C ALA A 190 -6.61 -15.93 -10.66
N VAL A 191 -6.19 -17.05 -11.26
CA VAL A 191 -5.64 -18.21 -10.55
C VAL A 191 -4.35 -17.83 -9.83
N ALA A 192 -3.42 -17.15 -10.52
CA ALA A 192 -2.17 -16.69 -9.93
C ALA A 192 -2.41 -15.74 -8.75
N SER A 193 -3.33 -14.77 -8.90
CA SER A 193 -3.69 -13.85 -7.83
C SER A 193 -4.25 -14.59 -6.62
N LEU A 194 -5.15 -15.55 -6.83
CA LEU A 194 -5.75 -16.34 -5.75
C LEU A 194 -4.70 -17.23 -5.06
N CYS A 195 -3.90 -17.97 -5.81
CA CYS A 195 -2.87 -18.86 -5.28
C CYS A 195 -1.76 -18.11 -4.54
N LEU A 196 -1.34 -16.95 -5.05
CA LEU A 196 -0.33 -16.11 -4.41
C LEU A 196 -0.91 -15.30 -3.25
N GLY A 197 -2.13 -14.78 -3.35
CA GLY A 197 -2.71 -13.89 -2.35
C GLY A 197 -3.33 -14.63 -1.17
N LEU A 198 -4.18 -15.63 -1.43
CA LEU A 198 -5.03 -16.27 -0.42
C LEU A 198 -4.26 -16.84 0.78
N PRO A 199 -3.14 -17.58 0.62
CA PRO A 199 -2.40 -18.09 1.77
C PRO A 199 -1.92 -16.97 2.71
N PHE A 200 -1.54 -15.83 2.14
CA PHE A 200 -1.01 -14.70 2.89
C PHE A 200 -2.11 -13.84 3.53
N THR A 201 -3.30 -13.76 2.94
CA THR A 201 -4.44 -13.12 3.62
C THR A 201 -4.87 -13.91 4.87
N LEU A 202 -4.70 -15.24 4.87
CA LEU A 202 -4.99 -16.09 6.03
C LEU A 202 -3.97 -15.92 7.18
N LEU A 203 -2.75 -15.46 6.89
CA LEU A 203 -1.73 -15.15 7.90
C LEU A 203 -2.02 -13.86 8.68
N MET A 204 -2.87 -12.98 8.13
CA MET A 204 -3.20 -11.69 8.72
C MET A 204 -3.94 -11.82 10.05
N ARG A 205 -3.58 -10.96 11.00
CA ARG A 205 -4.15 -10.92 12.36
C ARG A 205 -4.45 -9.50 12.76
N ARG A 206 -5.49 -9.30 13.59
CA ARG A 206 -5.97 -7.95 13.95
C ARG A 206 -4.96 -7.14 14.74
N ALA A 207 -4.51 -7.65 15.88
CA ALA A 207 -3.60 -6.95 16.78
C ALA A 207 -2.74 -7.97 17.56
N PRO A 208 -1.51 -7.62 17.98
CA PRO A 208 -0.68 -8.51 18.78
C PRO A 208 -1.32 -8.79 20.15
N GLU A 209 -2.04 -7.81 20.72
CA GLU A 209 -2.65 -7.91 22.05
C GLU A 209 -3.76 -9.00 22.11
N ASP A 210 -4.40 -9.30 20.98
CA ASP A 210 -5.41 -10.38 20.87
C ASP A 210 -4.81 -11.78 21.06
N HIS A 211 -3.47 -11.88 21.03
CA HIS A 211 -2.72 -13.13 21.14
C HIS A 211 -1.75 -13.13 22.34
N GLY A 212 -1.90 -12.21 23.28
CA GLY A 212 -0.97 -12.07 24.40
C GLY A 212 0.44 -11.64 23.98
N LEU A 213 0.58 -11.06 22.78
CA LEU A 213 1.84 -10.53 22.28
C LEU A 213 1.88 -9.01 22.44
N HIS A 214 3.09 -8.46 22.52
CA HIS A 214 3.30 -7.01 22.48
C HIS A 214 3.77 -6.55 21.10
N PRO A 215 3.47 -5.29 20.73
CA PRO A 215 4.00 -4.69 19.51
C PRO A 215 5.53 -4.79 19.43
N ASP A 216 6.05 -4.80 18.19
CA ASP A 216 7.49 -4.91 17.89
C ASP A 216 8.17 -6.18 18.46
N GLY A 217 7.41 -7.17 18.92
CA GLY A 217 7.93 -8.43 19.49
C GLY A 217 8.57 -8.26 20.86
N ARG A 218 8.16 -7.22 21.62
CA ARG A 218 8.62 -6.98 22.98
C ARG A 218 8.16 -8.09 23.94
N THR A 219 9.02 -8.44 24.89
CA THR A 219 8.71 -9.39 25.98
C THR A 219 8.09 -8.68 27.17
N ASP A 220 7.44 -9.41 28.08
CA ASP A 220 6.91 -8.81 29.33
C ASP A 220 8.01 -8.14 30.16
N ALA A 221 9.23 -8.69 30.13
CA ALA A 221 10.40 -8.08 30.76
C ALA A 221 10.80 -6.74 30.10
N ASP A 222 10.62 -6.60 28.78
CA ASP A 222 10.83 -5.32 28.08
C ASP A 222 9.75 -4.30 28.47
N VAL A 223 8.50 -4.73 28.58
CA VAL A 223 7.36 -3.90 28.99
C VAL A 223 7.56 -3.40 30.42
N ALA A 224 7.89 -4.30 31.35
CA ALA A 224 8.20 -3.97 32.74
C ALA A 224 9.41 -3.02 32.86
N ALA A 225 10.39 -3.13 31.96
CA ALA A 225 11.52 -2.22 31.85
C ALA A 225 11.19 -0.88 31.15
N GLY A 226 9.92 -0.60 30.84
CA GLY A 226 9.48 0.65 30.22
C GLY A 226 9.75 0.75 28.71
N ARG A 227 10.30 -0.30 28.07
CA ARG A 227 10.61 -0.35 26.63
C ARG A 227 9.39 -0.50 25.73
N ALA A 228 8.18 -0.42 26.30
CA ALA A 228 6.91 -0.34 25.59
C ALA A 228 6.14 0.98 25.87
N ALA A 229 6.76 1.95 26.56
CA ALA A 229 6.11 3.20 26.94
C ALA A 229 5.56 3.99 25.74
N ARG A 230 6.25 3.96 24.59
CA ARG A 230 5.79 4.61 23.36
C ARG A 230 4.53 3.95 22.78
N ALA A 231 4.45 2.62 22.84
CA ALA A 231 3.27 1.87 22.41
C ALA A 231 2.06 2.09 23.34
N ALA A 232 2.31 2.21 24.65
CA ALA A 232 1.28 2.56 25.63
C ALA A 232 0.74 3.98 25.40
N ALA A 233 1.62 4.96 25.18
CA ALA A 233 1.24 6.36 24.93
C ALA A 233 0.45 6.53 23.62
N ASP A 234 0.89 5.90 22.52
CA ASP A 234 0.17 5.90 21.23
C ASP A 234 -1.24 5.29 21.38
N TYR A 235 -1.37 4.22 22.16
CA TYR A 235 -2.65 3.58 22.42
C TYR A 235 -3.58 4.44 23.29
N SER A 236 -3.08 5.01 24.39
CA SER A 236 -3.89 5.84 25.29
C SER A 236 -4.27 7.18 24.68
N GLY A 237 -3.43 7.74 23.80
CA GLY A 237 -3.67 9.00 23.09
C GLY A 237 -4.48 8.86 21.81
N SER A 238 -5.00 7.67 21.49
CA SER A 238 -5.73 7.44 20.24
C SER A 238 -7.06 8.21 20.19
N MET A 239 -7.20 9.06 19.18
CA MET A 239 -8.38 9.90 18.95
C MET A 239 -9.48 9.12 18.23
N THR A 240 -10.72 9.35 18.62
CA THR A 240 -11.88 8.87 17.87
C THR A 240 -12.05 9.64 16.56
N ARG A 241 -12.78 9.07 15.60
CA ARG A 241 -13.11 9.74 14.32
C ARG A 241 -13.72 11.13 14.53
N ARG A 242 -14.63 11.28 15.50
CA ARG A 242 -15.30 12.57 15.79
C ARG A 242 -14.31 13.62 16.30
N GLU A 243 -13.33 13.22 17.10
CA GLU A 243 -12.29 14.11 17.61
C GLU A 243 -11.30 14.48 16.50
N ALA A 244 -10.89 13.50 15.68
CA ALA A 244 -10.01 13.74 14.55
C ALA A 244 -10.60 14.73 13.53
N LEU A 245 -11.88 14.57 13.17
CA LEU A 245 -12.59 15.48 12.24
C LEU A 245 -12.74 16.92 12.75
N ARG A 246 -12.56 17.14 14.05
CA ARG A 246 -12.58 18.48 14.67
C ARG A 246 -11.18 19.10 14.76
N SER A 247 -10.13 18.36 14.42
CA SER A 247 -8.75 18.84 14.46
C SER A 247 -8.37 19.55 13.17
N ALA A 248 -7.72 20.71 13.27
CA ALA A 248 -7.13 21.39 12.11
C ALA A 248 -6.04 20.53 11.45
N THR A 249 -5.30 19.73 12.23
CA THR A 249 -4.27 18.82 11.73
C THR A 249 -4.83 17.84 10.70
N PHE A 250 -6.06 17.35 10.90
CA PHE A 250 -6.71 16.43 9.97
C PHE A 250 -6.81 17.02 8.57
N TYR A 251 -7.35 18.23 8.46
CA TYR A 251 -7.50 18.90 7.16
C TYR A 251 -6.16 19.30 6.55
N LEU A 252 -5.18 19.73 7.36
CA LEU A 252 -3.83 20.03 6.88
C LEU A 252 -3.14 18.79 6.28
N LEU A 253 -3.30 17.62 6.91
CA LEU A 253 -2.76 16.38 6.38
C LEU A 253 -3.48 15.94 5.10
N ILE A 254 -4.80 16.13 4.99
CA ILE A 254 -5.53 15.87 3.75
C ILE A 254 -5.00 16.73 2.60
N VAL A 255 -4.82 18.04 2.84
CA VAL A 255 -4.28 18.94 1.81
C VAL A 255 -2.85 18.55 1.44
N ALA A 256 -1.99 18.33 2.44
CA ALA A 256 -0.58 17.98 2.20
C ALA A 256 -0.43 16.67 1.42
N PHE A 257 -1.09 15.59 1.87
CA PHE A 257 -1.01 14.29 1.20
C PHE A 257 -1.84 14.24 -0.09
N GLY A 258 -2.91 15.02 -0.20
CA GLY A 258 -3.67 15.18 -1.44
C GLY A 258 -2.82 15.80 -2.56
N LEU A 259 -2.08 16.88 -2.27
CA LEU A 259 -1.15 17.48 -3.22
C LEU A 259 -0.06 16.49 -3.67
N PHE A 260 0.39 15.65 -2.75
CA PHE A 260 1.34 14.58 -3.02
C PHE A 260 0.77 13.51 -3.96
N VAL A 261 -0.46 13.03 -3.72
CA VAL A 261 -1.13 12.08 -4.63
C VAL A 261 -1.33 12.69 -6.02
N ILE A 262 -1.71 13.96 -6.09
CA ILE A 262 -1.82 14.69 -7.36
C ILE A 262 -0.47 14.73 -8.07
N ASN A 263 0.63 15.03 -7.35
CA ASN A 263 1.97 15.04 -7.92
C ASN A 263 2.34 13.69 -8.56
N ILE A 264 2.12 12.57 -7.85
CA ILE A 264 2.37 11.23 -8.41
C ILE A 264 1.53 11.00 -9.66
N GLY A 265 0.23 11.26 -9.58
CA GLY A 265 -0.69 11.03 -10.70
C GLY A 265 -0.28 11.84 -11.94
N VAL A 266 -0.01 13.13 -11.76
CA VAL A 266 0.41 14.03 -12.86
C VAL A 266 1.72 13.58 -13.47
N MET A 267 2.73 13.21 -12.67
CA MET A 267 4.00 12.75 -13.22
C MET A 267 3.86 11.43 -13.99
N LEU A 268 3.17 10.44 -13.42
CA LEU A 268 2.94 9.17 -14.12
C LEU A 268 2.19 9.36 -15.45
N LEU A 269 1.26 10.31 -15.53
CA LEU A 269 0.47 10.58 -16.74
C LEU A 269 1.18 11.48 -17.75
N GLN A 270 1.85 12.54 -17.29
CA GLN A 270 2.33 13.63 -18.14
C GLN A 270 3.83 13.60 -18.45
N THR A 271 4.63 12.75 -17.79
CA THR A 271 6.07 12.69 -18.06
C THR A 271 6.39 12.38 -19.52
N VAL A 272 5.73 11.38 -20.14
CA VAL A 272 6.01 11.04 -21.55
C VAL A 272 5.58 12.17 -22.50
N PRO A 273 4.33 12.68 -22.44
CA PRO A 273 3.92 13.85 -23.23
C PRO A 273 4.85 15.05 -23.07
N TYR A 274 5.18 15.42 -21.83
CA TYR A 274 6.04 16.56 -21.54
C TYR A 274 7.44 16.43 -22.18
N MET A 275 8.04 15.25 -22.10
CA MET A 275 9.35 14.99 -22.72
C MET A 275 9.25 15.03 -24.25
N THR A 276 8.18 14.50 -24.84
CA THR A 276 7.99 14.53 -26.30
C THR A 276 7.69 15.93 -26.83
N ASP A 277 6.93 16.73 -26.09
CA ASP A 277 6.64 18.13 -26.43
C ASP A 277 7.90 19.00 -26.38
N ALA A 278 8.87 18.61 -25.53
CA ALA A 278 10.19 19.21 -25.48
C ALA A 278 11.16 18.72 -26.58
N GLY A 279 10.72 17.83 -27.47
CA GLY A 279 11.50 17.33 -28.61
C GLY A 279 12.33 16.07 -28.34
N TYR A 280 12.20 15.44 -27.17
CA TYR A 280 12.79 14.12 -26.91
C TYR A 280 11.95 13.00 -27.53
N ASP A 281 12.59 11.85 -27.77
CA ASP A 281 11.85 10.68 -28.23
C ASP A 281 11.01 10.05 -27.11
N ARG A 282 10.01 9.27 -27.50
CA ARG A 282 9.09 8.62 -26.57
C ARG A 282 9.80 7.62 -25.65
N ALA A 283 10.85 6.95 -26.16
CA ALA A 283 11.64 6.00 -25.40
C ALA A 283 12.37 6.67 -24.24
N THR A 284 12.96 7.85 -24.45
CA THR A 284 13.57 8.65 -23.39
C THR A 284 12.54 9.06 -22.33
N GLY A 285 11.35 9.53 -22.75
CA GLY A 285 10.28 9.87 -21.81
C GLY A 285 9.83 8.68 -20.95
N ALA A 286 9.72 7.48 -21.54
CA ALA A 286 9.40 6.26 -20.80
C ALA A 286 10.53 5.87 -19.82
N MET A 287 11.79 6.04 -20.23
CA MET A 287 12.96 5.77 -19.39
C MET A 287 12.98 6.66 -18.13
N MET A 288 12.51 7.90 -18.21
CA MET A 288 12.41 8.80 -17.04
C MET A 288 11.53 8.23 -15.93
N ILE A 289 10.43 7.54 -16.28
CA ILE A 289 9.56 6.89 -15.30
C ILE A 289 10.28 5.73 -14.61
N VAL A 290 11.07 4.96 -15.36
CA VAL A 290 11.90 3.86 -14.80
C VAL A 290 12.94 4.43 -13.84
N VAL A 291 13.59 5.52 -14.24
CA VAL A 291 14.60 6.22 -13.43
C VAL A 291 14.02 6.85 -12.17
N ALA A 292 12.73 7.21 -12.14
CA ALA A 292 12.05 7.58 -10.90
C ALA A 292 11.63 6.35 -10.06
N SER A 293 11.20 5.27 -10.71
CA SER A 293 10.61 4.11 -10.04
C SER A 293 11.64 3.23 -9.30
N ILE A 294 12.82 3.01 -9.88
CA ILE A 294 13.87 2.18 -9.25
C ILE A 294 14.38 2.82 -7.95
N PRO A 295 14.77 4.11 -7.93
CA PRO A 295 15.15 4.78 -6.69
C PRO A 295 14.00 4.84 -5.69
N ALA A 296 12.75 5.02 -6.13
CA ALA A 296 11.59 5.00 -5.23
C ALA A 296 11.44 3.65 -4.51
N MET A 297 11.72 2.53 -5.19
CA MET A 297 11.72 1.21 -4.56
C MET A 297 12.87 1.06 -3.57
N LEU A 298 14.09 1.43 -3.97
CA LEU A 298 15.30 1.24 -3.15
C LEU A 298 15.37 2.21 -1.96
N ALA A 299 14.75 3.39 -2.08
CA ALA A 299 14.70 4.38 -1.01
C ALA A 299 13.69 4.02 0.08
N LYS A 300 12.68 3.17 -0.18
CA LYS A 300 11.65 2.79 0.82
C LYS A 300 12.25 2.27 2.14
N PRO A 301 13.14 1.26 2.15
CA PRO A 301 13.77 0.79 3.39
C PRO A 301 14.58 1.88 4.11
N ILE A 302 15.25 2.75 3.34
CA ILE A 302 16.06 3.86 3.86
C ILE A 302 15.15 4.87 4.58
N TRP A 303 14.04 5.26 3.94
CA TRP A 303 13.03 6.11 4.56
C TRP A 303 12.42 5.45 5.79
N GLY A 304 12.04 4.17 5.72
CA GLY A 304 11.54 3.42 6.87
C GLY A 304 12.51 3.46 8.05
N HIS A 305 13.81 3.31 7.80
CA HIS A 305 14.84 3.43 8.83
C HIS A 305 14.88 4.81 9.49
N PHE A 306 14.80 5.90 8.70
CA PHE A 306 14.80 7.25 9.22
C PHE A 306 13.52 7.59 9.99
N ILE A 307 12.36 7.16 9.48
CA ILE A 307 11.04 7.40 10.10
C ILE A 307 10.96 6.80 11.51
N ASP A 308 11.58 5.65 11.74
CA ASP A 308 11.58 5.00 13.05
C ASP A 308 12.44 5.76 14.09
N ARG A 309 13.46 6.50 13.63
CA ARG A 309 14.49 7.12 14.50
C ARG A 309 14.34 8.63 14.66
N LEU A 310 13.74 9.30 13.67
CA LEU A 310 13.60 10.75 13.63
C LEU A 310 12.13 11.14 13.70
N GLU A 311 11.87 12.44 13.87
CA GLU A 311 10.51 12.94 13.86
C GLU A 311 9.88 12.84 12.46
N PRO A 312 8.67 12.26 12.30
CA PRO A 312 8.05 12.08 10.99
C PRO A 312 7.74 13.38 10.25
N LYS A 313 7.44 14.47 10.97
CA LYS A 313 7.02 15.75 10.37
C LYS A 313 8.16 16.44 9.60
N PRO A 314 9.36 16.67 10.18
CA PRO A 314 10.51 17.17 9.42
C PRO A 314 10.89 16.27 8.25
N LEU A 315 10.80 14.95 8.41
CA LEU A 315 11.08 14.00 7.33
C LEU A 315 10.08 14.12 6.17
N ALA A 316 8.78 14.31 6.45
CA ALA A 316 7.80 14.57 5.40
C ALA A 316 8.05 15.90 4.70
N ALA A 317 8.42 16.96 5.44
CA ALA A 317 8.81 18.23 4.85
C ALA A 317 10.06 18.09 3.96
N ALA A 318 11.07 17.33 4.39
CA ALA A 318 12.27 17.04 3.61
C ALA A 318 11.93 16.24 2.34
N GLY A 319 11.07 15.23 2.45
CA GLY A 319 10.56 14.45 1.32
C GLY A 319 9.80 15.33 0.31
N SER A 320 8.89 16.17 0.79
CA SER A 320 8.17 17.16 -0.03
C SER A 320 9.13 18.11 -0.73
N ALA A 321 10.07 18.71 0.02
CA ALA A 321 11.04 19.64 -0.51
C ALA A 321 11.92 18.98 -1.59
N MET A 322 12.35 17.74 -1.37
CA MET A 322 13.12 17.00 -2.37
C MET A 322 12.30 16.73 -3.65
N THR A 323 11.01 16.37 -3.54
CA THR A 323 10.15 16.24 -4.74
C THR A 323 9.90 17.58 -5.44
N GLY A 324 9.80 18.69 -4.70
CA GLY A 324 9.67 20.02 -5.26
C GLY A 324 10.95 20.47 -5.99
N VAL A 325 12.11 20.27 -5.37
CA VAL A 325 13.42 20.54 -5.99
C VAL A 325 13.61 19.67 -7.23
N ALA A 326 13.27 18.38 -7.15
CA ALA A 326 13.31 17.48 -8.29
C ALA A 326 12.46 18.00 -9.45
N MET A 327 11.24 18.47 -9.18
CA MET A 327 10.37 19.08 -10.20
C MET A 327 11.02 20.32 -10.84
N CYS A 328 11.60 21.22 -10.05
CA CYS A 328 12.31 22.39 -10.58
C CYS A 328 13.50 21.97 -11.46
N VAL A 329 14.27 20.97 -11.02
CA VAL A 329 15.39 20.43 -11.79
C VAL A 329 14.91 19.82 -13.10
N ILE A 330 13.83 19.04 -13.10
CA ILE A 330 13.24 18.46 -14.32
C ILE A 330 12.86 19.57 -15.30
N VAL A 331 12.07 20.55 -14.85
CA VAL A 331 11.57 21.62 -15.73
C VAL A 331 12.70 22.46 -16.30
N LEU A 332 13.66 22.88 -15.46
CA LEU A 332 14.81 23.68 -15.91
C LEU A 332 15.72 22.88 -16.86
N SER A 333 15.97 21.60 -16.57
CA SER A 333 16.82 20.75 -17.40
C SER A 333 16.20 20.48 -18.77
N VAL A 334 14.90 20.19 -18.81
CA VAL A 334 14.18 19.96 -20.06
C VAL A 334 14.11 21.25 -20.89
N SER A 335 13.84 22.40 -20.26
CA SER A 335 13.83 23.70 -20.95
C SER A 335 15.18 24.13 -21.53
N SER A 336 16.29 23.66 -20.93
CA SER A 336 17.66 23.93 -21.41
C SER A 336 18.20 22.85 -22.34
N GLY A 337 17.40 21.83 -22.69
CA GLY A 337 17.82 20.70 -23.51
C GLY A 337 18.78 19.72 -22.82
N SER A 338 19.00 19.86 -21.51
CA SER A 338 19.91 19.03 -20.74
C SER A 338 19.28 17.71 -20.33
N LEU A 339 19.52 16.67 -21.13
CA LEU A 339 19.03 15.32 -20.84
C LEU A 339 19.63 14.75 -19.54
N ALA A 340 20.91 15.01 -19.27
CA ALA A 340 21.56 14.57 -18.03
C ALA A 340 20.90 15.20 -16.79
N GLY A 341 20.55 16.48 -16.87
CA GLY A 341 19.83 17.17 -15.79
C GLY A 341 18.42 16.58 -15.57
N ALA A 342 17.73 16.20 -16.65
CA ALA A 342 16.44 15.53 -16.54
C ALA A 342 16.58 14.18 -15.81
N TYR A 343 17.57 13.35 -16.16
CA TYR A 343 17.85 12.10 -15.46
C TYR A 343 18.10 12.29 -13.95
N VAL A 344 18.89 13.31 -13.57
CA VAL A 344 19.12 13.66 -12.17
C VAL A 344 17.81 14.08 -11.48
N GLY A 345 17.01 14.91 -12.14
CA GLY A 345 15.72 15.34 -11.62
C GLY A 345 14.76 14.18 -11.36
N PHE A 346 14.62 13.25 -12.31
CA PHE A 346 13.77 12.06 -12.15
C PHE A 346 14.32 11.09 -11.10
N PHE A 347 15.63 10.93 -10.98
CA PHE A 347 16.24 10.14 -9.92
C PHE A 347 15.90 10.71 -8.53
N LEU A 348 16.06 12.03 -8.34
CA LEU A 348 15.70 12.72 -7.09
C LEU A 348 14.20 12.62 -6.78
N LEU A 349 13.35 12.75 -7.81
CA LEU A 349 11.90 12.56 -7.69
C LEU A 349 11.60 11.16 -7.12
N GLY A 350 12.26 10.14 -7.68
CA GLY A 350 12.16 8.76 -7.21
C GLY A 350 12.51 8.59 -5.74
N VAL A 351 13.66 9.13 -5.31
CA VAL A 351 14.08 9.06 -3.90
C VAL A 351 13.04 9.71 -2.98
N GLY A 352 12.41 10.81 -3.38
CA GLY A 352 11.33 11.45 -2.63
C GLY A 352 10.03 10.64 -2.58
N TRP A 353 9.61 10.08 -3.71
CA TRP A 353 8.44 9.21 -3.78
C TRP A 353 8.56 7.97 -2.89
N GLY A 354 9.76 7.40 -2.77
CA GLY A 354 10.01 6.25 -1.91
C GLY A 354 9.64 6.47 -0.44
N GLY A 355 9.72 7.71 0.05
CA GLY A 355 9.38 8.06 1.43
C GLY A 355 7.91 8.36 1.66
N MET A 356 7.17 8.72 0.61
CA MET A 356 5.83 9.29 0.77
C MET A 356 4.85 8.31 1.42
N ILE A 357 4.77 7.07 0.92
CA ILE A 357 3.86 6.05 1.48
C ILE A 357 4.17 5.82 2.97
N PRO A 358 5.38 5.39 3.38
CA PRO A 358 5.64 5.13 4.79
C PRO A 358 5.52 6.38 5.68
N LEU A 359 5.89 7.57 5.19
CA LEU A 359 5.71 8.82 5.93
C LEU A 359 4.23 9.13 6.17
N GLN A 360 3.40 9.02 5.14
CA GLN A 360 1.97 9.24 5.25
C GLN A 360 1.38 8.30 6.31
N GLU A 361 1.69 7.00 6.24
CA GLU A 361 1.20 6.02 7.21
C GLU A 361 1.61 6.32 8.66
N VAL A 362 2.89 6.62 8.88
CA VAL A 362 3.39 6.87 10.24
C VAL A 362 2.87 8.20 10.79
N ILE A 363 2.73 9.24 9.97
CA ILE A 363 2.23 10.55 10.40
C ILE A 363 0.77 10.45 10.86
N TRP A 364 -0.10 9.82 10.08
CA TRP A 364 -1.50 9.61 10.47
C TRP A 364 -1.58 8.89 11.82
N ALA A 365 -0.80 7.83 12.01
CA ALA A 365 -0.80 7.07 13.25
C ALA A 365 -0.15 7.81 14.43
N SER A 366 0.83 8.68 14.18
CA SER A 366 1.46 9.50 15.23
C SER A 366 0.55 10.60 15.76
N PHE A 367 -0.32 11.18 14.93
CA PHE A 367 -1.24 12.25 15.33
C PHE A 367 -2.55 11.74 15.93
N PHE A 368 -3.09 10.65 15.41
CA PHE A 368 -4.43 10.15 15.80
C PHE A 368 -4.38 8.84 16.59
N GLY A 369 -3.19 8.24 16.76
CA GLY A 369 -2.98 6.96 17.45
C GLY A 369 -3.42 5.74 16.63
N ARG A 370 -2.98 4.55 17.06
CA ARG A 370 -3.19 3.30 16.31
C ARG A 370 -4.55 2.62 16.51
N ARG A 371 -5.32 2.98 17.53
CA ARG A 371 -6.55 2.23 17.92
C ARG A 371 -7.72 2.41 16.94
N TYR A 372 -7.93 3.62 16.45
CA TYR A 372 -9.05 4.00 15.56
C TYR A 372 -8.55 4.49 14.19
N LEU A 373 -7.33 4.10 13.80
CA LEU A 373 -6.65 4.61 12.62
C LEU A 373 -7.45 4.35 11.34
N GLY A 374 -8.04 3.16 11.21
CA GLY A 374 -8.86 2.80 10.07
C GLY A 374 -10.16 3.59 10.00
N ALA A 375 -10.75 3.96 11.14
CA ALA A 375 -11.95 4.80 11.17
C ALA A 375 -11.69 6.29 10.87
N VAL A 376 -10.46 6.76 11.10
CA VAL A 376 -10.05 8.16 10.87
C VAL A 376 -9.65 8.38 9.41
N ARG A 377 -9.01 7.39 8.78
CA ARG A 377 -8.70 7.39 7.34
C ARG A 377 -9.91 7.09 6.48
#